data_AF-A0A498NX06-F1
#
_entry.id   AF-A0A498NX06-F1
#
_cell.length_a   1.000
_cell.length_b   1.000
_cell.length_c   1.000
_cell.angle_alpha   90.00
_cell.angle_beta   90.00
_cell.angle_gamma   90.00
#
_symmetry.space_group_name_H-M   'P 1'
#
loop_
_entity.id
_entity.type
_entity.pdbx_description
1 polymer ?
#
loop_
_entity_poly.entity_id
_entity_poly.type
_entity_poly.pdbx_seq_one_letter_code
_entity_poly.pdbx_strand_id
1 'polypeptide(L)'
;MPRHNTKKTADIAEDVGDTQSVDDTASDQGDIRELLGGIRSEVAAHRVEILAELKSSLSAVKTSLLEQEQKLKDVEESLTDVDCRVTALESTCSALSKDNEKLKAKLDDFPNRSRRNNIRVIGIPEGSGGSHPSAFIETLLLKVFGEQSFARKPEVDRAHRSLAPPPKPNPLDCSSCECITTR
;
A
#
# COMPACT_ATOMS: atom_id res chain seq x y z
N MET A 1 97.70 -3.49 0.66
CA MET A 1 98.91 -4.22 1.08
C MET A 1 99.04 -5.49 0.24
N PRO A 2 100.15 -5.70 -0.50
CA PRO A 2 100.42 -6.94 -1.23
C PRO A 2 101.36 -7.85 -0.43
N ARG A 3 101.21 -9.18 -0.56
CA ARG A 3 102.28 -10.12 -0.20
C ARG A 3 102.47 -11.17 -1.28
N HIS A 4 103.73 -11.34 -1.63
CA HIS A 4 104.28 -12.19 -2.67
C HIS A 4 104.15 -13.68 -2.36
N ASN A 5 103.75 -14.42 -3.39
CA ASN A 5 104.36 -15.61 -4.00
C ASN A 5 105.21 -16.55 -3.12
N THR A 6 104.97 -17.86 -3.25
CA THR A 6 106.01 -18.83 -3.66
C THR A 6 105.38 -20.10 -4.22
N LYS A 7 105.92 -20.54 -5.36
CA LYS A 7 105.68 -21.82 -6.03
C LYS A 7 106.07 -22.99 -5.12
N LYS A 8 105.26 -24.04 -5.12
CA LYS A 8 105.72 -25.42 -4.95
C LYS A 8 104.95 -26.32 -5.90
N THR A 9 105.63 -26.77 -6.94
CA THR A 9 105.23 -27.86 -7.83
C THR A 9 105.39 -29.18 -7.09
N ALA A 10 104.36 -30.02 -7.12
CA ALA A 10 104.47 -31.45 -6.88
C ALA A 10 103.33 -32.12 -7.65
N ASP A 11 103.68 -32.69 -8.80
CA ASP A 11 102.88 -33.66 -9.52
C ASP A 11 102.67 -34.89 -8.64
N ILE A 12 101.42 -35.23 -8.32
CA ILE A 12 101.04 -36.57 -7.85
C ILE A 12 99.67 -36.91 -8.43
N ALA A 13 99.71 -37.81 -9.40
CA ALA A 13 98.71 -38.79 -9.82
C ALA A 13 97.23 -38.36 -9.89
N GLU A 14 96.71 -38.41 -11.12
CA GLU A 14 95.31 -38.78 -11.35
C GLU A 14 95.01 -40.10 -10.62
N ASP A 15 94.16 -40.03 -9.60
CA ASP A 15 93.33 -41.16 -9.18
C ASP A 15 91.89 -40.73 -9.42
N VAL A 16 91.43 -40.96 -10.65
CA VAL A 16 90.02 -40.93 -11.02
C VAL A 16 89.41 -42.21 -10.46
N GLY A 17 89.19 -42.19 -9.16
CA GLY A 17 88.45 -43.18 -8.41
C GLY A 17 87.07 -42.65 -8.09
N ASP A 18 86.08 -43.24 -8.75
CA ASP A 18 84.65 -43.23 -8.41
C ASP A 18 83.77 -42.10 -8.96
N THR A 19 83.34 -42.28 -10.21
CA THR A 19 81.99 -41.87 -10.65
C THR A 19 81.35 -43.01 -11.44
N GLN A 20 80.96 -44.09 -10.75
CA GLN A 20 79.88 -44.96 -11.23
C GLN A 20 78.54 -44.35 -10.78
N SER A 21 78.06 -43.33 -11.50
CA SER A 21 76.66 -42.85 -11.36
C SER A 21 76.11 -42.19 -12.63
N VAL A 22 76.79 -42.32 -13.77
CA VAL A 22 76.46 -41.54 -14.99
C VAL A 22 75.38 -42.22 -15.84
N ASP A 23 75.13 -43.53 -15.65
CA ASP A 23 74.08 -44.25 -16.39
C ASP A 23 72.69 -44.20 -15.70
N ASP A 24 72.62 -44.14 -14.36
CA ASP A 24 71.33 -44.01 -13.65
C ASP A 24 70.73 -42.60 -13.80
N THR A 25 71.57 -41.56 -13.83
CA THR A 25 71.12 -40.17 -13.92
C THR A 25 70.55 -39.78 -15.29
N ALA A 26 70.94 -40.46 -16.37
CA ALA A 26 70.41 -40.23 -17.71
C ALA A 26 69.00 -40.80 -17.89
N SER A 27 68.72 -41.95 -17.26
CA SER A 27 67.38 -42.55 -17.19
C SER A 27 66.44 -41.66 -16.37
N ASP A 28 66.87 -41.25 -15.17
CA ASP A 28 66.09 -40.37 -14.30
C ASP A 28 65.81 -38.99 -14.95
N GLN A 29 66.76 -38.44 -15.72
CA GLN A 29 66.54 -37.20 -16.49
C GLN A 29 65.51 -37.36 -17.62
N GLY A 30 65.42 -38.54 -18.23
CA GLY A 30 64.41 -38.88 -19.23
C GLY A 30 63.01 -38.92 -18.64
N ASP A 31 62.86 -39.64 -17.52
CA ASP A 31 61.58 -39.81 -16.81
C ASP A 31 61.05 -38.46 -16.28
N ILE A 32 61.92 -37.62 -15.72
CA ILE A 32 61.55 -36.27 -15.28
C ILE A 32 61.09 -35.41 -16.46
N ARG A 33 61.74 -35.52 -17.63
CA ARG A 33 61.36 -34.75 -18.83
C ARG A 33 59.98 -35.19 -19.35
N GLU A 34 59.69 -36.48 -19.31
CA GLU A 34 58.39 -37.04 -19.69
C GLU A 34 57.30 -36.57 -18.72
N LEU A 35 57.51 -36.68 -17.41
CA LEU A 35 56.59 -36.19 -16.38
C LEU A 35 56.31 -34.69 -16.53
N LEU A 36 57.35 -33.86 -16.76
CA LEU A 36 57.19 -32.44 -17.02
C LEU A 36 56.42 -32.17 -18.33
N GLY A 37 56.55 -33.04 -19.34
CA GLY A 37 55.76 -33.02 -20.57
C GLY A 37 54.29 -33.33 -20.32
N GLY A 38 54.01 -34.34 -19.51
CA GLY A 38 52.67 -34.72 -19.04
C GLY A 38 52.00 -33.57 -18.29
N ILE A 39 52.65 -33.04 -17.25
CA ILE A 39 52.13 -31.91 -16.46
C ILE A 39 51.85 -30.68 -17.35
N ARG A 40 52.73 -30.35 -18.30
CA ARG A 40 52.47 -29.24 -19.23
C ARG A 40 51.23 -29.48 -20.09
N SER A 41 51.04 -30.72 -20.55
CA SER A 41 49.88 -31.09 -21.37
C SER A 41 48.58 -31.07 -20.57
N GLU A 42 48.61 -31.59 -19.34
CA GLU A 42 47.48 -31.55 -18.40
C GLU A 42 47.10 -30.11 -18.00
N VAL A 43 48.09 -29.27 -17.68
CA VAL A 43 47.86 -27.85 -17.37
C VAL A 43 47.27 -27.11 -18.57
N ALA A 44 47.73 -27.40 -19.79
CA ALA A 44 47.16 -26.83 -21.01
C ALA A 44 45.71 -27.30 -21.23
N ALA A 45 45.42 -28.58 -21.00
CA ALA A 45 44.07 -29.14 -21.10
C ALA A 45 43.12 -28.51 -20.08
N HIS A 46 43.48 -28.48 -18.80
CA HIS A 46 42.68 -27.84 -17.75
C HIS A 46 42.47 -26.36 -18.00
N ARG A 47 43.48 -25.64 -18.52
CA ARG A 47 43.31 -24.22 -18.88
C ARG A 47 42.22 -24.05 -19.94
N VAL A 48 42.21 -24.89 -20.97
CA VAL A 48 41.18 -24.81 -22.03
C VAL A 48 39.81 -25.16 -21.48
N GLU A 49 39.71 -26.20 -20.66
CA GLU A 49 38.48 -26.65 -20.02
C GLU A 49 37.88 -25.57 -19.11
N ILE A 50 38.68 -25.01 -18.19
CA ILE A 50 38.24 -23.94 -17.28
C ILE A 50 37.80 -22.71 -18.08
N LEU A 51 38.54 -22.31 -19.12
CA LEU A 51 38.15 -21.16 -19.94
C LEU A 51 36.84 -21.41 -20.70
N ALA A 52 36.61 -22.65 -21.16
CA ALA A 52 35.36 -23.02 -21.81
C ALA A 52 34.18 -22.97 -20.83
N GLU A 53 34.35 -23.51 -19.62
CA GLU A 53 33.32 -23.52 -18.58
C GLU A 53 33.02 -22.11 -18.05
N LEU A 54 34.05 -21.28 -17.85
CA LEU A 54 33.88 -19.87 -17.47
C LEU A 54 33.14 -19.08 -18.56
N LYS A 55 33.47 -19.31 -19.84
CA LYS A 55 32.77 -18.68 -20.96
C LYS A 55 31.31 -19.12 -21.03
N SER A 56 31.04 -20.40 -20.81
CA SER A 56 29.69 -20.94 -20.73
C SER A 56 28.90 -20.30 -19.59
N SER A 57 29.46 -20.29 -18.39
CA SER A 57 28.85 -19.70 -17.18
C SER A 57 28.60 -18.20 -17.36
N LEU A 58 29.56 -17.46 -17.91
CA LEU A 58 29.41 -16.03 -18.19
C LEU A 58 28.30 -15.78 -19.22
N SER A 59 28.18 -16.63 -20.24
CA SER A 59 27.11 -16.52 -21.23
C SER A 59 25.73 -16.76 -20.61
N ALA A 60 25.61 -17.75 -19.70
CA ALA A 60 24.36 -18.04 -18.99
C ALA A 60 23.97 -16.92 -18.01
N VAL A 61 24.94 -16.32 -17.31
CA VAL A 61 24.69 -15.15 -16.45
C VAL A 61 24.24 -13.97 -17.30
N LYS A 62 24.88 -13.73 -18.45
CA LYS A 62 24.49 -12.65 -19.36
C LYS A 62 23.06 -12.82 -19.89
N THR A 63 22.66 -14.03 -20.27
CA THR A 63 21.28 -14.29 -20.72
C THR A 63 20.28 -14.09 -19.59
N SER A 64 20.59 -14.59 -18.39
CA SER A 64 19.73 -14.38 -17.21
C SER A 64 19.59 -12.90 -16.85
N LEU A 65 20.66 -12.11 -16.96
CA LEU A 65 20.60 -10.66 -16.73
C LEU A 65 19.68 -9.96 -17.74
N LEU A 66 19.78 -10.29 -19.04
CA LEU A 66 18.90 -9.72 -20.06
C LEU A 66 17.43 -10.09 -19.84
N GLU A 67 17.15 -11.32 -19.39
CA GLU A 67 15.80 -11.74 -19.02
C GLU A 67 15.27 -10.97 -17.80
N GLN A 68 16.13 -10.73 -16.80
CA GLN A 68 15.76 -9.93 -15.63
C GLN A 68 15.52 -8.46 -15.99
N GLU A 69 16.35 -7.87 -16.86
CA GLU A 69 16.15 -6.52 -17.38
C GLU A 69 14.81 -6.39 -18.10
N GLN A 70 14.42 -7.39 -18.90
CA GLN A 70 13.12 -7.37 -19.57
C GLN A 70 11.97 -7.46 -18.56
N LYS A 71 12.05 -8.40 -17.60
CA LYS A 71 11.04 -8.52 -16.54
C LYS A 71 10.91 -7.24 -15.71
N LEU A 72 12.01 -6.56 -15.43
CA LEU A 72 11.99 -5.27 -14.72
C LEU A 72 11.26 -4.21 -15.53
N LYS A 73 11.51 -4.09 -16.84
CA LYS A 73 10.78 -3.15 -17.70
C LYS A 73 9.29 -3.45 -17.73
N ASP A 74 8.90 -4.72 -17.85
CA ASP A 74 7.49 -5.11 -17.86
C ASP A 74 6.80 -4.76 -16.52
N VAL A 75 7.50 -4.95 -15.40
CA VAL A 75 7.01 -4.58 -14.06
C VAL A 75 6.90 -3.06 -13.90
N GLU A 76 7.89 -2.31 -14.38
CA GLU A 76 7.86 -0.84 -14.36
C GLU A 76 6.67 -0.31 -15.16
N GLU A 77 6.44 -0.82 -16.38
CA GLU A 77 5.29 -0.45 -17.19
C GLU A 77 3.97 -0.79 -16.48
N SER A 78 3.84 -2.00 -15.96
CA SER A 78 2.65 -2.41 -15.21
C SER A 78 2.43 -1.54 -13.95
N LEU A 79 3.49 -1.12 -13.27
CA LEU A 79 3.39 -0.25 -12.11
C LEU A 79 2.89 1.14 -12.51
N THR A 80 3.37 1.69 -13.63
CA THR A 80 2.87 2.98 -14.14
C THR A 80 1.40 2.93 -14.54
N ASP A 81 0.91 1.84 -15.15
CA ASP A 81 -0.52 1.65 -15.45
C ASP A 81 -1.35 1.62 -14.15
N VAL A 82 -0.90 0.86 -13.16
CA VAL A 82 -1.57 0.76 -11.86
C VAL A 82 -1.64 2.13 -11.18
N ASP A 83 -0.55 2.90 -11.15
CA ASP A 83 -0.53 4.25 -10.58
C ASP A 83 -1.50 5.20 -11.31
N CYS A 84 -1.56 5.13 -12.64
CA CYS A 84 -2.52 5.92 -13.42
C CYS A 84 -3.97 5.53 -13.09
N ARG A 85 -4.25 4.25 -12.91
CA ARG A 85 -5.59 3.76 -12.52
C ARG A 85 -5.95 4.14 -11.09
N VAL A 86 -5.00 4.05 -10.15
CA VAL A 86 -5.20 4.45 -8.75
C VAL A 86 -5.51 5.94 -8.66
N THR A 87 -4.72 6.79 -9.32
CA THR A 87 -4.96 8.24 -9.32
C THR A 87 -6.31 8.61 -9.96
N ALA A 88 -6.71 7.93 -11.04
CA ALA A 88 -8.04 8.10 -11.63
C ALA A 88 -9.16 7.68 -10.66
N LEU A 89 -9.01 6.53 -9.99
CA LEU A 89 -9.97 6.05 -9.00
C LEU A 89 -10.10 7.02 -7.83
N GLU A 90 -8.99 7.50 -7.26
CA GLU A 90 -8.99 8.49 -6.18
C GLU A 90 -9.73 9.77 -6.57
N SER A 91 -9.51 10.26 -7.79
CA SER A 91 -10.23 11.42 -8.34
C SER A 91 -11.74 11.17 -8.41
N THR A 92 -12.15 10.01 -8.93
CA THR A 92 -13.58 9.66 -9.02
C THR A 92 -14.22 9.48 -7.64
N CYS A 93 -13.53 8.85 -6.70
CA CYS A 93 -13.99 8.71 -5.32
C CYS A 93 -14.16 10.06 -4.64
N SER A 94 -13.22 11.00 -4.84
CA SER A 94 -13.32 12.37 -4.32
C SER A 94 -14.53 13.12 -4.91
N ALA A 95 -14.75 13.01 -6.22
CA ALA A 95 -15.91 13.61 -6.88
C ALA A 95 -17.23 13.02 -6.37
N LEU A 96 -17.33 11.69 -6.29
CA LEU A 96 -18.50 10.99 -5.77
C LEU A 96 -18.78 11.34 -4.30
N SER A 97 -17.75 11.47 -3.46
CA SER A 97 -17.91 11.88 -2.06
C SER A 97 -18.54 13.27 -1.97
N LYS A 98 -18.02 14.23 -2.74
CA LYS A 98 -18.55 15.61 -2.78
C LYS A 98 -20.00 15.63 -3.27
N ASP A 99 -20.33 14.85 -4.28
CA ASP A 99 -21.70 14.80 -4.79
C ASP A 99 -22.65 14.11 -3.80
N ASN A 100 -22.18 13.08 -3.09
CA ASN A 100 -22.93 12.44 -2.02
C ASN A 100 -23.21 13.42 -0.86
N GLU A 101 -22.23 14.21 -0.45
CA GLU A 101 -22.41 15.28 0.55
C GLU A 101 -23.44 16.33 0.10
N LYS A 102 -23.37 16.79 -1.16
CA LYS A 102 -24.36 17.72 -1.72
C LYS A 102 -25.76 17.10 -1.74
N LEU A 103 -25.87 15.81 -2.12
CA LEU A 103 -27.16 15.11 -2.16
C LEU A 103 -27.75 14.93 -0.76
N LYS A 104 -26.93 14.60 0.24
CA LYS A 104 -27.35 14.55 1.64
C LYS A 104 -27.84 15.90 2.13
N ALA A 105 -27.11 16.98 1.86
CA ALA A 105 -27.53 18.33 2.23
C ALA A 105 -28.87 18.72 1.57
N LYS A 106 -29.08 18.36 0.30
CA LYS A 106 -30.37 18.56 -0.38
C LYS A 106 -31.48 17.71 0.23
N LEU A 107 -31.19 16.45 0.55
CA LEU A 107 -32.15 15.54 1.16
C LEU A 107 -32.62 16.04 2.52
N ASP A 108 -31.75 16.69 3.30
CA ASP A 108 -32.10 17.32 4.57
C ASP A 108 -32.83 18.66 4.38
N ASP A 109 -32.50 19.44 3.34
CA ASP A 109 -33.17 20.73 3.06
C ASP A 109 -34.65 20.56 2.68
N PHE A 110 -34.99 19.56 1.85
CA PHE A 110 -36.36 19.33 1.41
C PHE A 110 -37.39 19.17 2.54
N PRO A 111 -37.22 18.27 3.53
CA PRO A 111 -38.15 18.11 4.62
C PRO A 111 -38.15 19.35 5.53
N ASN A 112 -37.00 19.97 5.77
CA ASN A 112 -36.90 21.18 6.59
C ASN A 112 -37.66 22.34 5.97
N ARG A 113 -37.52 22.56 4.66
CA ARG A 113 -38.27 23.58 3.92
C ARG A 113 -39.74 23.24 3.83
N SER A 114 -40.08 21.97 3.60
CA SER A 114 -41.47 21.51 3.54
C SER A 114 -42.21 21.60 4.87
N ARG A 115 -41.48 21.52 5.99
CA ARG A 115 -42.04 21.55 7.36
C ARG A 115 -41.69 22.83 8.11
N ARG A 116 -41.10 23.84 7.45
CA ARG A 116 -40.64 25.09 8.10
C ARG A 116 -41.75 25.79 8.87
N ASN A 117 -42.97 25.70 8.37
CA ASN A 117 -44.14 26.32 8.97
C ASN A 117 -44.91 25.34 9.89
N ASN A 118 -44.43 24.11 10.04
CA ASN A 118 -45.08 23.12 10.89
C ASN A 118 -44.56 23.26 12.32
N ILE A 119 -45.46 23.45 13.28
CA ILE A 119 -45.12 23.49 14.71
C ILE A 119 -45.69 22.25 15.40
N ARG A 120 -44.94 21.69 16.35
CA ARG A 120 -45.36 20.52 17.14
C ARG A 120 -45.57 20.95 18.58
N VAL A 121 -46.81 20.90 19.04
CA VAL A 121 -47.18 21.21 20.42
C VAL A 121 -47.27 19.90 21.21
N ILE A 122 -46.54 19.83 22.30
CA ILE A 122 -46.44 18.65 23.19
C ILE A 122 -47.05 19.05 24.54
N GLY A 123 -47.71 18.14 25.23
CA GLY A 123 -48.29 18.44 26.55
C GLY A 123 -49.81 18.64 26.55
N ILE A 124 -50.49 18.40 25.43
CA ILE A 124 -51.94 18.61 25.33
C ILE A 124 -52.68 17.34 25.82
N PRO A 125 -53.57 17.44 26.81
CA PRO A 125 -54.33 16.31 27.30
C PRO A 125 -55.24 15.73 26.21
N GLU A 126 -55.46 14.42 26.24
CA GLU A 126 -56.30 13.74 25.27
C GLU A 126 -57.77 14.17 25.44
N GLY A 127 -58.45 14.48 24.33
CA GLY A 127 -59.86 14.92 24.32
C GLY A 127 -60.11 16.43 24.44
N SER A 128 -59.08 17.25 24.70
CA SER A 128 -59.26 18.71 24.87
C SER A 128 -59.60 19.48 23.58
N GLY A 129 -59.25 18.92 22.41
CA GLY A 129 -59.41 19.56 21.10
C GLY A 129 -60.74 19.30 20.39
N GLY A 130 -61.59 18.42 20.92
CA GLY A 130 -62.89 18.09 20.32
C GLY A 130 -62.82 17.67 18.84
N SER A 131 -63.86 18.03 18.06
CA SER A 131 -63.97 17.71 16.63
C SER A 131 -63.19 18.65 15.69
N HIS A 132 -62.66 19.78 16.20
CA HIS A 132 -62.05 20.83 15.39
C HIS A 132 -60.68 21.25 15.97
N PRO A 133 -59.62 20.45 15.73
CA PRO A 133 -58.30 20.72 16.29
C PRO A 133 -57.70 22.06 15.83
N SER A 134 -57.97 22.52 14.60
CA SER A 134 -57.45 23.81 14.12
C SER A 134 -57.97 24.99 14.94
N ALA A 135 -59.29 25.04 15.18
CA ALA A 135 -59.89 26.12 15.97
C ALA A 135 -59.43 26.09 17.43
N PHE A 136 -59.26 24.89 18.01
CA PHE A 136 -58.70 24.73 19.35
C PHE A 136 -57.30 25.34 19.46
N ILE A 137 -56.41 25.00 18.51
CA ILE A 137 -55.04 25.52 18.47
C ILE A 137 -55.01 27.04 18.32
N GLU A 138 -55.83 27.63 17.45
CA GLU A 138 -55.90 29.09 17.30
C GLU A 138 -56.24 29.77 18.63
N THR A 139 -57.22 29.23 19.36
CA THR A 139 -57.59 29.77 20.68
C THR A 139 -56.52 29.51 21.74
N LEU A 140 -55.81 28.38 21.67
CA LEU A 140 -54.73 28.04 22.58
C LEU A 140 -53.54 29.01 22.40
N LEU A 141 -53.14 29.27 21.16
CA LEU A 141 -52.04 30.19 20.85
C LEU A 141 -52.36 31.62 21.33
N LEU A 142 -53.59 32.09 21.09
CA LEU A 142 -54.04 33.39 21.59
C LEU A 142 -54.02 33.48 23.12
N LYS A 143 -54.45 32.42 23.82
CA LYS A 143 -54.45 32.38 25.29
C LYS A 143 -53.04 32.35 25.87
N VAL A 144 -52.12 31.60 25.27
CA VAL A 144 -50.75 31.41 25.79
C VAL A 144 -49.88 32.64 25.57
N PHE A 145 -49.90 33.22 24.38
CA PHE A 145 -49.06 34.38 24.05
C PHE A 145 -49.76 35.72 24.30
N GLY A 146 -51.07 35.71 24.56
CA GLY A 146 -51.88 36.90 24.76
C GLY A 146 -52.33 37.54 23.44
N GLU A 147 -53.53 38.11 23.43
CA GLU A 147 -54.11 38.76 22.24
C GLU A 147 -53.26 39.93 21.73
N GLN A 148 -52.50 40.59 22.62
CA GLN A 148 -51.63 41.72 22.29
C GLN A 148 -50.37 41.31 21.50
N SER A 149 -50.00 40.03 21.52
CA SER A 149 -48.80 39.53 20.82
C SER A 149 -49.04 39.29 19.33
N PHE A 150 -50.30 39.28 18.88
CA PHE A 150 -50.65 39.01 17.49
C PHE A 150 -51.44 40.17 16.89
N ALA A 151 -50.96 40.75 15.78
CA ALA A 151 -51.69 41.79 15.05
C ALA A 151 -53.00 41.26 14.41
N ARG A 152 -53.05 39.96 14.12
CA ARG A 152 -54.21 39.24 13.58
C ARG A 152 -54.26 37.85 14.21
N LYS A 153 -55.46 37.30 14.37
CA LYS A 153 -55.65 35.91 14.79
C LYS A 153 -54.76 34.97 13.95
N PRO A 154 -53.97 34.07 14.57
CA PRO A 154 -53.15 33.10 13.85
C PRO A 154 -54.02 32.26 12.90
N GLU A 155 -53.62 32.14 11.64
CA GLU A 155 -54.29 31.28 10.66
C GLU A 155 -53.69 29.88 10.72
N VAL A 156 -54.53 28.88 10.97
CA VAL A 156 -54.11 27.47 11.01
C VAL A 156 -54.76 26.73 9.84
N ASP A 157 -53.96 26.36 8.84
CA ASP A 157 -54.42 25.56 7.69
C ASP A 157 -54.87 24.17 8.14
N ARG A 158 -54.01 23.43 8.84
CA ARG A 158 -54.33 22.07 9.28
C ARG A 158 -53.69 21.71 10.62
N ALA A 159 -54.50 21.32 11.60
CA ALA A 159 -54.04 20.69 12.83
C ALA A 159 -54.46 19.23 12.89
N HIS A 160 -53.56 18.37 13.36
CA HIS A 160 -53.84 16.95 13.57
C HIS A 160 -52.98 16.38 14.70
N ARG A 161 -53.47 15.30 15.31
CA ARG A 161 -52.71 14.54 16.31
C ARG A 161 -51.76 13.57 15.60
N SER A 162 -50.57 13.38 16.16
CA SER A 162 -49.68 12.31 15.70
C SER A 162 -50.36 10.95 15.89
N LEU A 163 -50.30 10.07 14.89
CA LEU A 163 -50.85 8.70 14.92
C LEU A 163 -50.08 7.73 15.85
N ALA A 164 -49.35 8.26 16.84
CA ALA A 164 -48.60 7.46 17.78
C ALA A 164 -49.56 6.75 18.76
N PRO A 165 -49.29 5.48 19.14
CA PRO A 165 -50.06 4.80 20.19
C PRO A 165 -50.05 5.62 21.48
N PRO A 166 -51.13 5.60 22.27
CA PRO A 166 -51.15 6.23 23.58
C PRO A 166 -50.05 5.62 24.45
N PRO A 167 -49.14 6.44 24.99
CA PRO A 167 -48.18 6.05 26.00
C PRO A 167 -48.85 5.45 27.23
N LYS A 168 -48.10 4.59 27.89
CA LYS A 168 -48.55 3.92 29.10
C LYS A 168 -48.93 4.98 30.15
N PRO A 169 -49.99 4.76 30.94
CA PRO A 169 -50.45 5.73 31.92
C PRO A 169 -49.39 5.94 33.00
N ASN A 170 -48.55 6.94 32.80
CA ASN A 170 -47.65 7.50 33.79
C ASN A 170 -48.18 8.89 34.16
N PRO A 171 -48.25 9.26 35.45
CA PRO A 171 -48.75 10.57 35.88
C PRO A 171 -47.95 11.78 35.35
N LEU A 172 -46.78 11.55 34.74
CA LEU A 172 -45.85 12.57 34.26
C LEU A 172 -45.74 12.65 32.72
N ASP A 173 -46.37 11.73 31.98
CA ASP A 173 -46.27 11.71 30.51
C ASP A 173 -47.55 12.26 29.87
N CYS A 174 -47.54 13.55 29.51
CA CYS A 174 -48.49 14.10 28.54
C CYS A 174 -48.06 13.70 27.13
N SER A 175 -48.78 12.75 26.56
CA SER A 175 -48.23 11.93 25.51
C SER A 175 -48.70 12.21 24.08
N SER A 176 -49.66 13.10 23.89
CA SER A 176 -50.13 13.40 22.53
C SER A 176 -49.44 14.65 21.99
N CYS A 177 -48.80 14.51 20.83
CA CYS A 177 -48.24 15.64 20.11
C CYS A 177 -49.24 16.09 19.06
N GLU A 178 -49.60 17.36 19.08
CA GLU A 178 -50.41 18.00 18.05
C GLU A 178 -49.45 18.63 17.04
N CYS A 179 -49.43 18.09 15.83
CA CYS A 179 -48.68 18.66 14.71
C CYS A 179 -49.61 19.63 13.99
N ILE A 180 -49.26 20.91 14.06
CA ILE A 180 -49.92 21.96 13.31
C ILE A 180 -49.08 22.17 12.06
N THR A 181 -49.70 21.98 10.90
CA THR A 181 -49.14 22.35 9.61
C THR A 181 -49.80 23.66 9.23
N THR A 182 -49.07 24.77 9.24
CA THR A 182 -49.53 25.98 8.53
C THR A 182 -48.89 25.93 7.15
N ARG A 183 -49.70 25.82 6.09
CA ARG A 183 -49.20 25.96 4.72
C ARG A 183 -49.91 27.12 4.04
#